data_AF-A0AA42LFW7-F1
#
_entry.id   AF-A0AA42LFW7-F1
#
_cell.length_a   1.000
_cell.length_b   1.000
_cell.length_c   1.000
_cell.angle_alpha   90.00
_cell.angle_beta   90.00
_cell.angle_gamma   90.00
#
_symmetry.space_group_name_H-M   'P 1'
#
loop_
_entity.id
_entity.type
_entity.pdbx_description
1 polymer ?
#
loop_
_entity_poly.entity_id
_entity_poly.type
_entity_poly.pdbx_seq_one_letter_code
_entity_poly.pdbx_strand_id
1 'polypeptide(L)'
;MELLLLFGGVLTKKSGGKVLAIIGACGIGLSIVLYGSLFYFGFVQRGGLYDELRAQSSQIAMTSLVQAIEFYKVENGHYPDSLEILNQSLPENSSVVVFDPTDVSWSSSPRYYHYELKDSSHYYLLSVGQDGEPYTSDDILPNIELKPDSKIGLIFHDSSTGSTL
;
A
#
# COMPACT_ATOMS: atom_id res chain seq x y z
N MET A 1 -31.20 -9.66 -9.32
CA MET A 1 -32.49 -10.05 -8.66
C MET A 1 -33.23 -8.82 -8.12
N GLU A 2 -32.54 -7.82 -7.56
CA GLU A 2 -33.19 -6.62 -6.96
C GLU A 2 -33.91 -5.70 -7.95
N LEU A 3 -33.39 -5.54 -9.17
CA LEU A 3 -34.03 -4.75 -10.23
C LEU A 3 -35.39 -5.31 -10.69
N LEU A 4 -35.60 -6.62 -10.57
CA LEU A 4 -36.86 -7.28 -10.94
C LEU A 4 -37.99 -6.97 -9.95
N LEU A 5 -37.65 -6.78 -8.66
CA LEU A 5 -38.64 -6.48 -7.61
C LEU A 5 -39.16 -5.04 -7.73
N LEU A 6 -38.29 -4.09 -8.11
CA LEU A 6 -38.70 -2.72 -8.40
C LEU A 6 -39.64 -2.64 -9.61
N PHE A 7 -39.29 -3.29 -10.73
CA PHE A 7 -40.15 -3.30 -11.92
C PHE A 7 -41.47 -4.04 -11.68
N GLY A 8 -41.45 -5.17 -10.97
CA GLY A 8 -42.68 -5.92 -10.62
C GLY A 8 -43.60 -5.18 -9.64
N GLY A 9 -43.04 -4.40 -8.71
CA GLY A 9 -43.80 -3.59 -7.75
C GLY A 9 -44.49 -2.37 -8.38
N VAL A 10 -43.88 -1.74 -9.38
CA VAL A 10 -44.48 -0.61 -10.13
C VAL A 10 -45.59 -1.08 -11.08
N LEU A 11 -45.49 -2.30 -11.63
CA LEU A 11 -46.49 -2.87 -12.54
C LEU A 11 -47.74 -3.45 -11.82
N THR A 12 -47.66 -3.74 -10.52
CA THR A 12 -48.78 -4.33 -9.76
C THR A 12 -49.53 -3.29 -8.93
N LYS A 13 -50.67 -2.82 -9.46
CA LYS A 13 -51.63 -1.90 -8.80
C LYS A 13 -52.42 -2.60 -7.68
N LYS A 14 -51.75 -3.30 -6.75
CA LYS A 14 -52.36 -3.96 -5.59
C LYS A 14 -51.53 -3.63 -4.34
N SER A 15 -52.16 -3.56 -3.16
CA SER A 15 -51.56 -3.05 -1.91
C SER A 15 -50.16 -3.61 -1.56
N GLY A 16 -49.87 -4.86 -1.94
CA GLY A 16 -48.55 -5.49 -1.74
C GLY A 16 -47.41 -4.94 -2.60
N GLY A 17 -47.68 -4.34 -3.77
CA GLY A 17 -46.66 -3.80 -4.66
C GLY A 17 -45.88 -2.62 -4.05
N LYS A 18 -46.55 -1.80 -3.22
CA LYS A 18 -45.90 -0.71 -2.47
C LYS A 18 -44.92 -1.23 -1.42
N VAL A 19 -45.25 -2.34 -0.75
CA VAL A 19 -44.37 -2.98 0.24
C VAL A 19 -43.15 -3.60 -0.44
N LEU A 20 -43.33 -4.27 -1.58
CA LEU A 20 -42.21 -4.79 -2.38
C LEU A 20 -41.29 -3.67 -2.87
N ALA A 21 -41.86 -2.55 -3.33
CA ALA A 21 -41.07 -1.40 -3.78
C ALA A 21 -40.24 -0.78 -2.63
N ILE A 22 -40.80 -0.68 -1.42
CA ILE A 22 -40.07 -0.19 -0.23
C ILE A 22 -38.94 -1.14 0.16
N ILE A 23 -39.17 -2.46 0.14
CA ILE A 23 -38.12 -3.45 0.45
C ILE A 23 -36.99 -3.38 -0.57
N GLY A 24 -37.31 -3.28 -1.88
CA GLY A 24 -36.31 -3.12 -2.93
C GLY A 24 -35.52 -1.81 -2.81
N ALA A 25 -36.20 -0.70 -2.51
CA ALA A 25 -35.52 0.59 -2.27
C ALA A 25 -34.62 0.56 -1.04
N CYS A 26 -35.03 -0.16 0.02
CA CYS A 26 -34.24 -0.32 1.23
C CYS A 26 -32.99 -1.19 0.99
N GLY A 27 -33.11 -2.26 0.20
CA GLY A 27 -31.96 -3.10 -0.21
C GLY A 27 -30.92 -2.33 -1.01
N ILE A 28 -31.37 -1.51 -1.98
CA ILE A 28 -30.49 -0.64 -2.75
C ILE A 28 -29.86 0.44 -1.86
N GLY A 29 -30.65 1.07 -0.98
CA GLY A 29 -30.14 2.05 -0.02
C GLY A 29 -29.07 1.46 0.90
N LEU A 30 -29.31 0.28 1.44
CA LEU A 30 -28.35 -0.45 2.26
C LEU A 30 -27.07 -0.78 1.47
N SER A 31 -27.21 -1.20 0.21
CA SER A 31 -26.07 -1.49 -0.65
C SER A 31 -25.22 -0.24 -0.91
N ILE A 32 -25.87 0.90 -1.17
CA ILE A 32 -25.18 2.20 -1.36
C ILE A 32 -24.46 2.60 -0.07
N VAL A 33 -25.10 2.45 1.10
CA VAL A 33 -24.47 2.76 2.39
C VAL A 33 -23.29 1.83 2.66
N LEU A 34 -23.42 0.53 2.42
CA LEU A 34 -22.36 -0.45 2.65
C LEU A 34 -21.16 -0.23 1.72
N TYR A 35 -21.39 -0.13 0.41
CA TYR A 35 -20.31 0.09 -0.55
C TYR A 35 -19.71 1.49 -0.42
N GLY A 36 -20.53 2.51 -0.14
CA GLY A 36 -20.06 3.87 0.14
C GLY A 36 -19.21 3.95 1.40
N SER A 37 -19.60 3.22 2.46
CA SER A 37 -18.79 3.11 3.69
C SER A 37 -17.48 2.40 3.41
N LEU A 38 -17.49 1.25 2.72
CA LEU A 38 -16.27 0.51 2.38
C LEU A 38 -15.31 1.38 1.55
N PHE A 39 -15.85 2.15 0.60
CA PHE A 39 -15.08 3.09 -0.20
C PHE A 39 -14.49 4.22 0.67
N TYR A 40 -15.31 4.82 1.53
CA TYR A 40 -14.86 5.89 2.42
C TYR A 40 -13.77 5.41 3.38
N PHE A 41 -13.99 4.30 4.09
CA PHE A 41 -13.01 3.73 5.01
C PHE A 41 -11.77 3.19 4.30
N GLY A 42 -11.91 2.69 3.07
CA GLY A 42 -10.80 2.13 2.31
C GLY A 42 -9.90 3.18 1.65
N PHE A 43 -10.46 4.30 1.17
CA PHE A 43 -9.74 5.25 0.33
C PHE A 43 -9.75 6.69 0.82
N VAL A 44 -10.69 7.09 1.69
CA VAL A 44 -10.88 8.49 2.10
C VAL A 44 -10.47 8.72 3.54
N GLN A 45 -10.81 7.79 4.44
CA GLN A 45 -10.46 7.91 5.84
C GLN A 45 -8.96 7.70 6.04
N ARG A 46 -8.29 8.76 6.50
CA ARG A 46 -6.88 8.76 6.90
C ARG A 46 -6.76 8.47 8.40
N GLY A 47 -5.73 7.72 8.78
CA GLY A 47 -5.43 7.35 10.17
C GLY A 47 -6.37 6.27 10.73
N GLY A 48 -6.81 5.33 9.90
CA GLY A 48 -7.66 4.20 10.30
C GLY A 48 -6.95 2.84 10.24
N LEU A 49 -7.68 1.77 10.59
CA LEU A 49 -7.18 0.38 10.56
C LEU A 49 -6.54 -0.01 9.22
N TYR A 50 -7.09 0.46 8.09
CA TYR A 50 -6.53 0.17 6.77
C TYR A 50 -5.14 0.75 6.58
N ASP A 51 -4.86 1.91 7.15
CA ASP A 51 -3.55 2.55 7.02
C ASP A 51 -2.51 1.84 7.88
N GLU A 52 -2.88 1.39 9.08
CA GLU A 52 -2.02 0.54 9.92
C GLU A 52 -1.68 -0.78 9.20
N LEU A 53 -2.67 -1.42 8.57
CA LEU A 53 -2.46 -2.64 7.80
C LEU A 53 -1.57 -2.41 6.58
N ARG A 54 -1.74 -1.29 5.86
CA ARG A 54 -0.86 -0.91 4.75
C ARG A 54 0.55 -0.64 5.25
N ALA A 55 0.70 0.05 6.38
CA ALA A 55 2.00 0.34 6.95
C ALA A 55 2.73 -0.94 7.38
N GLN A 56 2.02 -1.86 8.01
CA GLN A 56 2.55 -3.17 8.36
C GLN A 56 2.94 -3.98 7.11
N SER A 57 2.10 -3.98 6.07
CA SER A 57 2.39 -4.63 4.80
C SER A 57 3.62 -4.01 4.11
N SER A 58 3.73 -2.68 4.13
CA SER A 58 4.85 -1.91 3.61
C SER A 58 6.15 -2.33 4.30
N GLN A 59 6.15 -2.38 5.63
CA GLN A 59 7.30 -2.79 6.42
C GLN A 59 7.75 -4.24 6.10
N ILE A 60 6.81 -5.18 5.97
CA ILE A 60 7.11 -6.60 5.64
C ILE A 60 7.69 -6.72 4.22
N ALA A 61 7.05 -6.06 3.25
CA ALA A 61 7.50 -6.06 1.86
C ALA A 61 8.89 -5.44 1.73
N MET A 62 9.11 -4.29 2.36
CA MET A 62 10.39 -3.58 2.33
C MET A 62 11.51 -4.36 3.04
N THR A 63 11.21 -5.08 4.13
CA THR A 63 12.17 -5.97 4.78
C THR A 63 12.65 -7.08 3.83
N SER A 64 11.75 -7.59 2.99
CA SER A 64 12.08 -8.59 1.96
C SER A 64 12.83 -7.94 0.78
N LEU A 65 12.49 -6.71 0.43
CA LEU A 65 13.16 -5.92 -0.61
C LEU A 65 14.62 -5.64 -0.28
N VAL A 66 14.96 -5.33 0.98
CA VAL A 66 16.36 -5.16 1.43
C VAL A 66 17.18 -6.40 1.09
N GLN A 67 16.65 -7.60 1.36
CA GLN A 67 17.35 -8.84 1.04
C GLN A 67 17.62 -8.98 -0.46
N ALA A 68 16.66 -8.58 -1.30
CA ALA A 68 16.82 -8.61 -2.75
C ALA A 68 17.86 -7.59 -3.25
N ILE A 69 17.88 -6.38 -2.68
CA ILE A 69 18.88 -5.34 -3.00
C ILE A 69 20.28 -5.82 -2.63
N GLU A 70 20.46 -6.38 -1.44
CA GLU A 70 21.76 -6.91 -1.01
C GLU A 70 22.19 -8.10 -1.88
N PHE A 71 21.25 -8.98 -2.25
CA PHE A 71 21.52 -10.09 -3.15
C PHE A 71 21.96 -9.61 -4.53
N TYR A 72 21.29 -8.61 -5.10
CA TYR A 72 21.66 -7.99 -6.38
C TYR A 72 23.11 -7.47 -6.35
N LYS A 73 23.52 -6.83 -5.26
CA LYS A 73 24.92 -6.38 -5.08
C LYS A 73 25.91 -7.53 -5.04
N VAL A 74 25.55 -8.65 -4.40
CA VAL A 74 26.42 -9.83 -4.36
C VAL A 74 26.61 -10.42 -5.76
N GLU A 75 25.57 -10.41 -6.59
CA GLU A 75 25.62 -10.94 -7.97
C GLU A 75 26.34 -10.00 -8.95
N ASN A 76 26.06 -8.70 -8.89
CA ASN A 76 26.55 -7.72 -9.88
C ASN A 76 27.77 -6.92 -9.40
N GLY A 77 28.11 -7.00 -8.13
CA GLY A 77 29.21 -6.26 -7.50
C GLY A 77 28.88 -4.81 -7.13
N HIS A 78 27.70 -4.31 -7.49
CA HIS A 78 27.21 -2.97 -7.15
C HIS A 78 25.71 -2.98 -6.84
N TYR A 79 25.24 -1.98 -6.08
CA TYR A 79 23.80 -1.79 -5.87
C TYR A 79 23.08 -1.36 -7.16
N PRO A 80 21.78 -1.66 -7.31
CA PRO A 80 21.02 -1.25 -8.48
C PRO A 80 20.87 0.28 -8.53
N ASP A 81 20.95 0.91 -9.71
CA ASP A 81 20.80 2.38 -9.80
C ASP A 81 19.37 2.83 -9.47
N SER A 82 18.39 1.94 -9.61
CA SER A 82 16.98 2.18 -9.27
C SER A 82 16.25 0.88 -8.93
N LEU A 83 15.13 0.99 -8.22
CA LEU A 83 14.26 -0.16 -7.98
C LEU A 83 13.62 -0.72 -9.25
N GLU A 84 13.54 0.06 -10.32
CA GLU A 84 13.05 -0.42 -11.61
C GLU A 84 14.05 -1.41 -12.25
N ILE A 85 15.35 -1.12 -12.18
CA ILE A 85 16.41 -2.05 -12.62
C ILE A 85 16.38 -3.32 -11.78
N LEU A 86 16.24 -3.19 -10.45
CA LEU A 86 16.08 -4.35 -9.58
C LEU A 86 14.87 -5.19 -10.01
N ASN A 87 13.70 -4.55 -10.23
CA ASN A 87 12.48 -5.22 -10.64
C ASN A 87 12.64 -5.99 -11.97
N GLN A 88 13.38 -5.43 -12.93
CA GLN A 88 13.68 -6.09 -14.20
C GLN A 88 14.65 -7.27 -14.07
N SER A 89 15.53 -7.24 -13.05
CA SER A 89 16.47 -8.33 -12.77
C SER A 89 15.86 -9.48 -11.97
N LEU A 90 14.72 -9.24 -11.32
CA LEU A 90 14.03 -10.26 -10.54
C LEU A 90 13.38 -11.32 -11.44
N PRO A 91 13.35 -12.60 -11.03
CA PRO A 91 12.60 -13.63 -11.73
C PRO A 91 11.10 -13.30 -11.77
N GLU A 92 10.39 -13.70 -12.83
CA GLU A 92 8.92 -13.49 -12.94
C GLU A 92 8.11 -14.06 -11.75
N ASN A 93 8.68 -15.04 -11.04
CA ASN A 93 8.06 -15.71 -9.90
C ASN A 93 8.52 -15.13 -8.54
N SER A 94 9.17 -13.98 -8.54
CA SER A 94 9.69 -13.36 -7.31
C SER A 94 8.54 -12.89 -6.41
N SER A 95 8.64 -13.18 -5.11
CA SER A 95 7.72 -12.66 -4.09
C SER A 95 8.09 -11.26 -3.60
N VAL A 96 9.14 -10.65 -4.16
CA VAL A 96 9.63 -9.33 -3.77
C VAL A 96 8.75 -8.25 -4.38
N VAL A 97 8.19 -7.40 -3.52
CA VAL A 97 7.37 -6.26 -3.94
C VAL A 97 8.21 -5.00 -3.84
N VAL A 98 8.40 -4.32 -4.98
CA VAL A 98 9.16 -3.06 -5.10
C VAL A 98 8.28 -1.81 -4.96
N PHE A 99 6.96 -1.99 -4.95
CA PHE A 99 5.97 -0.92 -4.89
C PHE A 99 5.49 -0.68 -3.47
N ASP A 100 5.22 0.59 -3.16
CA ASP A 100 4.78 1.05 -1.85
C ASP A 100 3.25 0.92 -1.71
N PRO A 101 2.75 0.03 -0.82
CA PRO A 101 1.32 -0.17 -0.62
C PRO A 101 0.64 0.97 0.16
N THR A 102 1.40 1.94 0.68
CA THR A 102 0.86 3.15 1.31
C THR A 102 0.40 4.19 0.28
N ASP A 103 0.80 4.04 -0.98
CA ASP A 103 0.32 4.87 -2.07
C ASP A 103 -1.17 4.60 -2.33
N VAL A 104 -2.01 5.44 -1.74
CA VAL A 104 -3.47 5.45 -1.96
C VAL A 104 -3.87 6.36 -3.12
N SER A 105 -2.91 6.92 -3.86
CA SER A 105 -3.21 7.76 -5.00
C SER A 105 -3.96 6.97 -6.07
N TRP A 106 -4.90 7.64 -6.74
CA TRP A 106 -5.61 7.10 -7.90
C TRP A 106 -4.77 7.16 -9.19
N SER A 107 -3.45 7.21 -9.05
CA SER A 107 -2.54 7.28 -10.19
C SER A 107 -2.52 5.93 -10.92
N SER A 108 -2.25 5.97 -12.23
CA SER A 108 -2.21 4.77 -13.07
C SER A 108 -0.99 3.88 -12.83
N SER A 109 -0.03 4.35 -12.03
CA SER A 109 1.26 3.69 -11.83
C SER A 109 1.59 3.69 -10.35
N PRO A 110 1.68 2.51 -9.71
CA PRO A 110 2.00 2.43 -8.29
C PRO A 110 3.38 3.04 -8.02
N ARG A 111 3.48 3.85 -6.97
CA ARG A 111 4.75 4.44 -6.53
C ARG A 111 5.71 3.36 -6.03
N TYR A 112 6.98 3.47 -6.42
CA TYR A 112 8.06 2.64 -5.84
C TYR A 112 8.37 3.09 -4.41
N TYR A 113 8.99 2.22 -3.61
CA TYR A 113 9.64 2.70 -2.38
C TYR A 113 10.68 3.78 -2.71
N HIS A 114 10.88 4.71 -1.78
CA HIS A 114 11.94 5.68 -1.92
C HIS A 114 13.28 4.98 -1.72
N TYR A 115 14.10 5.03 -2.76
CA TYR A 115 15.42 4.41 -2.82
C TYR A 115 16.43 5.43 -3.30
N GLU A 116 17.48 5.64 -2.51
CA GLU A 116 18.53 6.60 -2.82
C GLU A 116 19.91 6.02 -2.48
N LEU A 117 20.79 5.99 -3.47
CA LEU A 117 22.20 5.63 -3.25
C LEU A 117 22.92 6.79 -2.59
N LYS A 118 23.46 6.56 -1.39
CA LYS A 118 24.34 7.53 -0.72
C LYS A 118 25.77 7.42 -1.24
N ASP A 119 26.25 6.20 -1.38
CA ASP A 119 27.59 5.87 -1.87
C ASP A 119 27.62 4.45 -2.45
N SER A 120 28.80 3.96 -2.86
CA SER A 120 28.95 2.61 -3.45
C SER A 120 28.65 1.46 -2.48
N SER A 121 28.55 1.76 -1.19
CA SER A 121 28.34 0.80 -0.10
C SER A 121 27.07 1.02 0.72
N HIS A 122 26.40 2.17 0.58
CA HIS A 122 25.23 2.52 1.38
C HIS A 122 24.09 3.13 0.56
N TYR A 123 22.88 2.84 1.00
CA TYR A 123 21.65 3.37 0.42
C TYR A 123 20.59 3.62 1.48
N TYR A 124 19.69 4.54 1.17
CA TYR A 124 18.46 4.77 1.90
C TYR A 124 17.33 3.97 1.26
N LEU A 125 16.49 3.37 2.09
CA LEU A 125 15.26 2.71 1.67
C LEU A 125 14.17 2.99 2.69
N LEU A 126 13.08 3.60 2.24
CA LEU A 126 11.93 3.93 3.07
C LEU A 126 10.65 3.97 2.23
N SER A 127 9.52 3.82 2.91
CA SER A 127 8.21 4.16 2.36
C SER A 127 7.86 5.57 2.82
N VAL A 128 7.52 6.45 1.87
CA VAL A 128 7.22 7.88 2.10
C VAL A 128 5.82 8.10 2.69
N GLY A 129 5.25 7.07 3.30
CA GLY A 129 3.95 7.13 3.95
C GLY A 129 2.83 7.75 3.12
N GLN A 130 1.98 8.49 3.81
CA GLN A 130 0.76 9.07 3.25
C GLN A 130 0.99 10.47 2.70
N ASP A 131 1.95 11.22 3.25
CA ASP A 131 2.27 12.56 2.79
C ASP A 131 2.94 12.54 1.41
N GLY A 132 3.60 11.42 1.06
CA GLY A 132 4.31 11.26 -0.19
C GLY A 132 5.64 12.00 -0.24
N GLU A 133 6.13 12.51 0.88
CA GLU A 133 7.39 13.22 1.02
C GLU A 133 8.38 12.35 1.80
N PRO A 134 9.60 12.11 1.28
CA PRO A 134 10.60 11.35 2.02
C PRO A 134 11.16 12.18 3.17
N TYR A 135 11.66 11.47 4.18
CA TYR A 135 12.37 12.02 5.35
C TYR A 135 11.46 12.76 6.32
N THR A 136 10.22 12.28 6.46
CA THR A 136 9.19 12.82 7.35
C THR A 136 8.86 11.83 8.46
N SER A 137 7.93 12.21 9.36
CA SER A 137 7.59 11.41 10.54
C SER A 137 6.67 10.22 10.26
N ASP A 138 5.98 10.21 9.12
CA ASP A 138 5.14 9.09 8.67
C ASP A 138 5.88 8.11 7.75
N ASP A 139 7.17 8.35 7.52
CA ASP A 139 8.04 7.40 6.87
C ASP A 139 8.03 6.05 7.60
N ILE A 140 7.90 4.98 6.84
CA ILE A 140 8.00 3.62 7.37
C ILE A 140 9.37 3.08 6.99
N LEU A 141 10.02 2.47 7.99
CA LEU A 141 11.32 1.83 7.85
C LEU A 141 11.20 0.30 7.91
N PRO A 142 12.07 -0.44 7.21
CA PRO A 142 12.09 -1.90 7.25
C PRO A 142 12.41 -2.38 8.66
N ASN A 143 11.81 -3.48 9.07
CA ASN A 143 12.03 -4.06 10.38
C ASN A 143 13.27 -4.97 10.34
N ILE A 144 14.44 -4.37 10.41
CA ILE A 144 15.73 -5.06 10.37
C ILE A 144 16.59 -4.55 11.53
N GLU A 145 17.13 -5.49 12.32
CA GLU A 145 18.15 -5.18 13.31
C GLU A 145 19.50 -4.94 12.62
N LEU A 146 19.85 -3.66 12.44
CA LEU A 146 21.20 -3.28 11.99
C LEU A 146 22.19 -3.51 13.13
N LYS A 147 22.93 -4.63 13.07
CA LYS A 147 24.05 -4.88 13.98
C LYS A 147 25.27 -4.04 13.55
N PRO A 148 26.12 -3.58 14.47
CA PRO A 148 27.32 -2.80 14.14
C PRO A 148 28.28 -3.51 13.16
N ASP A 149 28.31 -4.85 13.17
CA ASP A 149 29.11 -5.67 12.26
C ASP A 149 28.32 -6.20 11.05
N SER A 150 27.12 -5.69 10.82
CA SER A 150 26.30 -6.09 9.67
C SER A 150 26.92 -5.57 8.37
N LYS A 151 27.01 -6.43 7.36
CA LYS A 151 27.53 -6.06 6.02
C LYS A 151 26.46 -5.48 5.08
N ILE A 152 25.28 -5.20 5.63
CA ILE A 152 24.14 -4.65 4.90
C ILE A 152 24.41 -3.15 4.66
N GLY A 153 24.16 -2.66 3.45
CA GLY A 153 24.39 -1.26 3.09
C GLY A 153 23.24 -0.32 3.45
N LEU A 154 22.11 -0.87 3.88
CA LEU A 154 20.97 -0.10 4.36
C LEU A 154 21.37 0.81 5.52
N ILE A 155 21.08 2.09 5.37
CA ILE A 155 21.18 3.10 6.42
C ILE A 155 19.85 3.84 6.54
N PHE A 156 19.52 4.27 7.76
CA PHE A 156 18.34 5.09 8.02
C PHE A 156 18.70 6.57 8.06
N HIS A 157 17.76 7.41 7.65
CA HIS A 157 17.93 8.85 7.70
C HIS A 157 17.53 9.38 9.08
N ASP A 158 18.30 10.29 9.67
CA ASP A 158 18.07 10.78 11.05
C ASP A 158 16.68 11.43 11.24
N SER A 159 16.14 12.06 10.18
CA SER A 159 14.79 12.64 10.19
C SER A 159 13.69 11.57 10.26
N SER A 160 13.92 10.40 9.64
CA SER A 160 12.97 9.28 9.60
C SER A 160 13.00 8.40 10.86
N THR A 161 14.11 8.39 11.61
CA THR A 161 14.25 7.62 12.86
C THR A 161 13.75 8.36 14.09
N GLY A 162 13.24 9.59 13.92
CA GLY A 162 12.69 10.38 15.01
C GLY A 162 13.69 10.56 16.15
N SER A 163 14.75 11.36 15.92
CA SER A 163 15.64 11.96 16.93
C SER A 163 15.52 11.36 18.34
N THR A 164 16.03 10.14 18.51
CA THR A 164 16.26 9.55 19.83
C THR A 164 17.77 9.48 20.04
N LEU A 165 18.33 10.65 20.36
CA LEU A 165 19.52 10.76 21.21
C LEU A 165 19.06 10.79 22.68
#